data_AF-A0A937EID6-F1
#
_entry.id   AF-A0A937EID6-F1
#
_cell.length_a   1.000
_cell.length_b   1.000
_cell.length_c   1.000
_cell.angle_alpha   90.00
_cell.angle_beta   90.00
_cell.angle_gamma   90.00
#
_symmetry.space_group_name_H-M   'P 1'
#
loop_
_entity.id
_entity.type
_entity.pdbx_description
1 polymer ?
#
loop_
_entity_poly.entity_id
_entity_poly.type
_entity_poly.pdbx_seq_one_letter_code
_entity_poly.pdbx_strand_id
1 'polypeptide(L)' 'MNNYTCTHCGTVGLDEGFIEDAGEHSRGYARWIEGALERGILGGAKRMGRRRRQIEAFRCPKCGHLELFASGEV' A
#
# COMPACT_ATOMS: atom_id res chain seq x y z
N MET A 1 -11.49 15.26 5.77
CA MET A 1 -11.66 15.14 4.30
C MET A 1 -10.27 15.30 3.71
N ASN A 2 -9.72 14.26 3.10
CA ASN A 2 -8.41 14.33 2.46
C ASN A 2 -8.56 15.06 1.13
N ASN A 3 -7.73 16.08 0.90
CA ASN A 3 -7.75 16.90 -0.32
C ASN A 3 -6.96 16.24 -1.46
N TYR A 4 -6.82 14.91 -1.45
CA TYR A 4 -6.17 14.20 -2.54
C TYR A 4 -6.97 14.33 -3.83
N THR A 5 -6.24 14.42 -4.94
CA THR A 5 -6.80 14.56 -6.28
C THR A 5 -6.41 13.33 -7.08
N CYS A 6 -7.42 12.64 -7.61
CA CYS A 6 -7.22 11.46 -8.44
C CYS A 6 -6.31 11.81 -9.63
N THR A 7 -5.11 11.25 -9.64
CA THR A 7 -4.09 11.40 -10.68
C THR A 7 -4.55 10.91 -12.05
N HIS A 8 -5.56 10.04 -12.11
CA HIS A 8 -6.13 9.54 -13.35
C HIS A 8 -7.23 10.43 -13.96
N CYS A 9 -8.13 11.01 -13.14
CA CYS A 9 -9.32 11.72 -13.66
C CYS A 9 -9.57 13.12 -13.06
N GLY A 10 -8.70 13.59 -12.17
CA GLY A 10 -8.75 14.94 -11.58
C GLY A 10 -9.82 15.15 -10.50
N THR A 11 -10.55 14.11 -10.08
CA THR A 11 -11.56 14.24 -9.01
C THR A 11 -10.89 14.49 -7.66
N VAL A 12 -11.35 15.51 -6.93
CA VAL A 12 -10.92 15.85 -5.58
C VAL A 12 -11.77 15.10 -4.56
N GLY A 13 -11.16 14.70 -3.43
CA GLY A 13 -11.85 14.03 -2.35
C GLY A 13 -11.90 12.53 -2.59
N LEU A 14 -10.78 11.86 -2.32
CA LEU A 14 -10.69 10.40 -2.41
C LEU A 14 -11.14 9.75 -1.10
N ASP A 15 -11.75 8.58 -1.22
CA ASP A 15 -12.19 7.77 -0.09
C ASP A 15 -11.01 6.98 0.47
N GLU A 16 -10.80 7.07 1.78
CA GLU A 16 -9.77 6.30 2.46
C GLU A 16 -10.14 4.81 2.58
N GLY A 17 -9.15 3.96 2.40
CA GLY A 17 -9.25 2.52 2.62
C GLY A 17 -7.87 1.90 2.87
N PHE A 18 -7.83 0.58 2.95
CA PHE A 18 -6.57 -0.17 3.11
C PHE A 18 -6.60 -1.43 2.26
N ILE A 19 -5.41 -1.91 1.88
CA ILE A 19 -5.26 -3.22 1.26
C ILE A 19 -5.12 -4.25 2.38
N GLU A 20 -6.08 -5.15 2.46
CA GLU A 20 -6.01 -6.29 3.37
C GLU A 20 -4.90 -7.27 2.94
N ASP A 21 -4.08 -7.68 3.89
CA ASP A 21 -3.21 -8.85 3.76
C ASP A 21 -3.81 -9.96 4.63
N ALA A 22 -4.38 -10.98 3.98
CA ALA A 22 -5.03 -12.12 4.64
C ALA A 22 -4.10 -13.34 4.81
N GLY A 23 -2.78 -13.16 4.64
CA GLY A 23 -1.80 -14.23 4.81
C GLY A 23 -1.72 -14.75 6.26
N GLU A 24 -1.25 -15.99 6.41
CA GLU A 24 -0.95 -16.57 7.72
C GLU A 24 0.08 -15.70 8.47
N HIS A 25 -0.22 -15.35 9.73
CA HIS A 25 0.53 -14.39 10.56
C HIS A 25 0.62 -12.95 10.01
N SER A 26 -0.29 -12.55 9.11
CA SER A 26 -0.43 -11.16 8.68
C SER A 26 -0.87 -10.24 9.82
N ARG A 27 -0.57 -8.94 9.67
CA ARG A 27 -1.09 -7.87 10.54
C ARG A 27 -2.46 -7.34 10.11
N GLY A 28 -3.05 -7.89 9.06
CA GLY A 28 -4.33 -7.45 8.48
C GLY A 28 -4.20 -6.31 7.46
N TYR A 29 -2.99 -5.84 7.16
CA TYR A 29 -2.71 -4.80 6.17
C TYR A 29 -1.43 -5.06 5.38
N ALA A 30 -1.42 -4.65 4.12
CA ALA A 30 -0.27 -4.74 3.24
C ALA A 30 0.81 -3.69 3.58
N ARG A 31 2.06 -4.01 3.25
CA ARG A 31 3.23 -3.14 3.47
C ARG A 31 4.05 -3.00 2.21
N TRP A 32 4.54 -1.79 1.96
CA TRP A 32 5.58 -1.53 0.97
C TRP A 32 6.94 -1.87 1.58
N ILE A 33 7.79 -2.55 0.82
CA ILE A 33 9.15 -2.92 1.23
C ILE A 33 10.12 -2.36 0.21
N GLU A 34 11.14 -1.67 0.70
CA GLU A 34 12.16 -1.06 -0.16
C GLU A 34 12.93 -2.09 -1.00
N GLY A 35 13.20 -1.71 -2.26
CA GLY A 35 13.99 -2.49 -3.20
C GLY A 35 13.21 -3.58 -3.94
N ALA A 36 13.84 -4.18 -4.95
CA ALA A 36 13.24 -5.24 -5.74
C ALA A 36 12.96 -6.49 -4.89
N LEU A 37 11.92 -7.26 -5.25
CA LEU A 37 11.61 -8.53 -4.60
C LEU A 37 12.76 -9.52 -4.81
N GLU A 38 13.45 -9.86 -3.72
CA GLU A 38 14.43 -10.95 -3.68
C GLU A 38 13.88 -12.10 -2.86
N ARG A 39 14.11 -13.34 -3.31
CA ARG A 39 13.74 -14.54 -2.56
C ARG A 39 14.98 -15.19 -1.93
N GLY A 40 14.82 -15.74 -0.74
CA GLY A 40 15.84 -16.56 -0.08
C GLY A 40 15.79 -18.02 -0.55
N ILE A 41 16.70 -18.84 -0.03
CA ILE A 41 16.80 -20.28 -0.35
C ILE A 41 15.51 -21.04 -0.01
N LEU A 42 14.80 -20.59 1.04
CA LEU A 42 13.50 -21.14 1.46
C LEU A 42 12.30 -20.49 0.72
N GLY A 43 12.53 -19.79 -0.39
CA GLY A 43 11.48 -19.21 -1.25
C GLY A 43 10.80 -17.93 -0.73
N GLY A 44 10.94 -17.62 0.56
CA GLY A 44 10.38 -16.41 1.17
C GLY A 44 11.09 -15.11 0.73
N ALA A 45 10.35 -14.00 0.73
CA ALA A 45 10.91 -12.68 0.42
C ALA A 45 11.98 -12.24 1.45
N LYS A 46 13.12 -11.75 0.97
CA LYS A 46 14.15 -11.14 1.81
C LYS A 46 13.66 -9.77 2.30
N ARG A 47 13.52 -9.63 3.62
CA ARG A 47 12.95 -8.44 4.28
C ARG A 47 13.85 -7.87 5.39
N MET A 48 14.95 -8.53 5.71
CA MET A 48 15.89 -8.05 6.74
C MET A 48 16.65 -6.83 6.23
N GLY A 49 16.80 -5.82 7.08
CA GLY A 49 17.50 -4.57 6.77
C GLY A 49 16.76 -3.60 5.83
N ARG A 50 15.58 -3.97 5.32
CA ARG A 50 14.81 -3.13 4.38
C ARG A 50 13.76 -2.31 5.11
N ARG A 51 13.61 -1.04 4.71
CA ARG A 51 12.54 -0.17 5.21
C ARG A 51 11.18 -0.74 4.83
N ARG A 52 10.24 -0.64 5.77
CA ARG A 52 8.86 -1.10 5.63
C ARG A 52 7.95 0.08 5.94
N ARG A 53 6.94 0.28 5.11
CA ARG A 53 5.91 1.30 5.30
C ARG A 53 4.55 0.63 5.13
N GLN A 54 3.55 1.03 5.92
CA GLN A 54 2.19 0.60 5.67
C GLN A 54 1.74 1.25 4.35
N ILE A 55 1.00 0.49 3.54
CA ILE A 55 0.39 1.05 2.34
C ILE A 55 -0.91 1.74 2.75
N GLU A 56 -0.97 3.04 2.56
CA GLU A 56 -2.21 3.83 2.62
C GLU A 56 -2.87 3.82 1.25
N ALA A 57 -4.18 3.58 1.19
CA ALA A 57 -4.91 3.47 -0.06
C ALA A 57 -6.06 4.48 -0.13
N PHE A 58 -6.22 5.12 -1.29
CA PHE A 58 -7.29 6.07 -1.54
C PHE A 58 -8.02 5.71 -2.85
N ARG A 59 -9.32 5.48 -2.77
CA ARG A 59 -10.16 5.15 -3.92
C ARG A 59 -10.85 6.41 -4.44
N CYS A 60 -10.80 6.63 -5.74
CA CYS A 60 -11.61 7.66 -6.38
C CYS A 60 -13.08 7.23 -6.44
N PRO A 61 -14.03 8.00 -5.86
CA PRO A 61 -15.46 7.65 -5.91
C PRO A 61 -16.02 7.70 -7.34
N LYS A 62 -15.44 8.53 -8.22
CA LYS A 62 -15.90 8.74 -9.60
C LYS A 62 -15.47 7.63 -10.56
N CYS A 63 -14.19 7.27 -10.56
CA CYS A 63 -13.62 6.36 -11.57
C CYS A 63 -13.05 5.05 -11.00
N GLY A 64 -13.03 4.90 -9.68
CA GLY A 64 -12.52 3.71 -9.01
C GLY A 64 -11.00 3.55 -9.01
N HIS A 65 -10.25 4.52 -9.55
CA HIS A 65 -8.78 4.52 -9.49
C HIS A 65 -8.30 4.46 -8.04
N LEU A 66 -7.28 3.65 -7.78
CA LEU A 66 -6.66 3.48 -6.47
C LEU A 66 -5.29 4.14 -6.47
N GLU A 67 -5.09 5.06 -5.52
CA GLU A 67 -3.79 5.64 -5.22
C GLU A 67 -3.20 4.98 -3.98
N LEU A 68 -1.93 4.58 -4.07
CA LEU A 68 -1.22 3.85 -3.02
C LEU A 68 0.00 4.64 -2.58
N PHE A 69 0.11 4.89 -1.28
CA PHE A 69 1.19 5.67 -0.67
C PHE A 69 1.92 4.85 0.40
N ALA A 70 3.24 5.03 0.49
CA ALA A 70 4.11 4.38 1.47
C ALA A 70 4.59 5.38 2.54
N SER A 71 3.68 6.20 3.08
CA SER A 71 3.96 7.21 4.12
C SER A 71 3.89 6.63 5.54
N GLY A 72 2.94 5.72 5.79
CA GLY A 72 2.72 5.12 7.10
C GLY A 72 3.93 4.39 7.65
N GLU A 73 4.34 4.74 8.87
CA GLU A 73 5.38 4.01 9.63
C GLU A 73 4.79 2.73 10.25
N VAL A 74 5.61 1.68 10.38
CA VAL A 74 5.19 0.31 10.81
C VAL A 74 5.96 -0.16 12.03
#